data_AF-A0A1W6MY73-F1
#
_entry.id   AF-A0A1W6MY73-F1
#
_cell.length_a   1.000
_cell.length_b   1.000
_cell.length_c   1.000
_cell.angle_alpha   90.00
_cell.angle_beta   90.00
_cell.angle_gamma   90.00
#
_symmetry.space_group_name_H-M   'P 1'
#
loop_
_entity.id
_entity.type
_entity.pdbx_description
1 polymer ?
#
loop_
_entity_poly.entity_id
_entity_poly.type
_entity_poly.pdbx_seq_one_letter_code
_entity_poly.pdbx_strand_id
1 'polypeptide(L)' 'MSQIEGVVYAPPANDYPAVIVFFGPDGDILAAHASETLEAAQTTLVSILKQVQARLDEEGHEAIYDEKTRANIVSTYLQ' A
#
# COMPACT_ATOMS: atom_id res chain seq x y z
N MET A 1 2.23 -3.49 -17.00
CA MET A 1 1.45 -2.73 -16.02
C MET A 1 2.20 -2.85 -14.71
N SER A 2 2.67 -1.74 -14.14
CA SER A 2 3.43 -1.78 -12.88
C SER A 2 2.45 -1.51 -11.75
N GLN A 3 2.28 -2.49 -10.85
CA GLN A 3 1.34 -2.43 -9.74
C GLN A 3 2.07 -2.43 -8.39
N ILE A 4 1.67 -1.54 -7.48
CA ILE A 4 2.08 -1.60 -6.06
C ILE A 4 0.84 -1.94 -5.23
N GLU A 5 0.98 -2.92 -4.33
CA GLU A 5 -0.08 -3.38 -3.43
C GLU A 5 0.33 -3.13 -1.97
N GLY A 6 -0.55 -2.50 -1.19
CA GLY A 6 -0.32 -2.25 0.24
C GLY A 6 -1.35 -2.97 1.12
N VAL A 7 -0.88 -3.69 2.13
CA VAL A 7 -1.74 -4.58 2.94
C VAL A 7 -1.46 -4.43 4.42
N VAL A 8 -2.50 -4.47 5.24
CA VAL A 8 -2.38 -4.56 6.69
C VAL A 8 -2.70 -5.98 7.13
N TYR A 9 -1.77 -6.59 7.85
CA TYR A 9 -1.95 -7.83 8.57
C TYR A 9 -2.13 -7.53 10.05
N ALA A 10 -3.32 -7.85 10.59
CA ALA A 10 -3.56 -7.86 12.02
C ALA A 10 -3.58 -9.32 12.50
N PRO A 11 -2.60 -9.74 13.31
CA PRO A 11 -2.59 -11.07 13.88
C PRO A 11 -3.81 -11.27 14.82
N PRO A 12 -4.40 -12.47 14.87
CA PRO A 12 -5.59 -12.75 15.68
C PRO A 12 -5.33 -12.71 17.19
N ALA A 13 -4.07 -12.78 17.62
CA ALA A 13 -3.67 -12.58 19.01
C ALA A 13 -3.25 -11.12 19.21
N ASN A 14 -3.90 -10.45 20.17
CA ASN A 14 -3.67 -9.03 20.50
C ASN A 14 -2.24 -8.71 21.00
N ASP A 15 -1.41 -9.71 21.24
CA ASP A 15 -0.03 -9.53 21.72
C ASP A 15 0.99 -9.27 20.60
N TYR A 16 0.56 -9.33 19.34
CA TYR A 16 1.44 -9.08 18.20
C TYR A 16 1.05 -7.78 17.48
N PRO A 17 2.03 -6.95 17.08
CA PRO A 17 1.76 -5.70 16.40
C PRO A 17 1.12 -5.94 15.03
N ALA A 18 0.29 -5.00 14.58
CA ALA A 18 -0.18 -4.99 13.21
C ALA A 18 0.98 -4.67 12.27
N VAL A 19 1.04 -5.31 11.11
CA VAL A 19 2.12 -5.12 10.14
C VAL A 19 1.55 -4.65 8.81
N ILE A 20 2.14 -3.60 8.28
CA ILE A 20 1.89 -3.08 6.94
C ILE A 20 2.95 -3.69 6.02
N VAL A 21 2.56 -4.25 4.88
CA VAL A 21 3.50 -4.78 3.88
C VAL A 21 3.16 -4.17 2.52
N PHE A 22 4.18 -3.71 1.82
CA PHE A 22 4.11 -3.18 0.47
C PHE A 22 4.76 -4.17 -0.49
N PHE A 23 4.01 -4.58 -1.51
CA PHE A 23 4.47 -5.47 -2.57
C PHE A 23 4.71 -4.70 -3.85
N GLY A 24 5.79 -5.05 -4.53
CA GLY A 24 6.07 -4.62 -5.90
C GLY A 24 5.28 -5.44 -6.93
N PRO A 25 5.44 -5.11 -8.22
CA PRO A 25 4.69 -5.73 -9.30
C PRO A 25 4.95 -7.23 -9.46
N ASP A 26 6.11 -7.71 -8.99
CA ASP A 26 6.52 -9.10 -9.07
C ASP A 26 6.18 -9.90 -7.78
N GLY A 27 5.47 -9.26 -6.83
CA GLY A 27 5.14 -9.83 -5.52
C GLY A 27 6.30 -9.79 -4.52
N ASP A 28 7.38 -9.08 -4.85
CA ASP A 28 8.49 -8.81 -3.95
C ASP A 28 8.09 -7.84 -2.83
N ILE A 29 8.61 -8.04 -1.62
CA ILE A 29 8.35 -7.13 -0.51
C ILE A 29 9.27 -5.92 -0.65
N LEU A 30 8.69 -4.75 -0.93
CA LEU A 30 9.41 -3.48 -1.03
C LEU A 30 9.67 -2.89 0.35
N ALA A 31 8.69 -2.98 1.25
CA ALA A 31 8.79 -2.43 2.60
C ALA A 31 7.81 -3.13 3.56
N ALA A 32 8.17 -3.16 4.85
CA ALA A 32 7.29 -3.61 5.91
C ALA A 32 7.41 -2.70 7.14
N HIS A 33 6.28 -2.38 7.77
CA HIS A 33 6.22 -1.51 8.95
C HIS A 33 5.34 -2.16 10.03
N ALA A 34 5.87 -2.28 11.24
CA ALA A 34 5.07 -2.67 12.41
C ALA A 34 4.38 -1.43 13.01
N SER A 35 3.19 -1.63 13.53
CA SER A 35 2.39 -0.62 14.22
C SER A 35 1.74 -1.24 15.44
N GLU A 36 1.68 -0.48 16.53
CA GLU A 36 1.16 -0.95 17.82
C GLU A 36 -0.34 -1.28 17.77
N THR A 37 -1.09 -0.65 16.87
CA THR A 37 -2.53 -0.88 16.70
C THR A 37 -2.90 -1.05 15.23
N LEU A 38 -4.00 -1.75 14.98
CA LEU A 38 -4.58 -1.90 13.63
C LEU A 38 -4.96 -0.53 13.02
N GLU A 39 -5.53 0.36 13.82
CA GLU A 39 -5.94 1.70 13.38
C GLU A 39 -4.73 2.54 12.96
N ALA A 40 -3.63 2.48 13.72
CA ALA A 40 -2.38 3.16 13.36
C ALA A 40 -1.78 2.57 12.07
N ALA A 41 -1.86 1.25 11.89
CA ALA A 41 -1.39 0.58 10.68
C ALA A 41 -2.20 1.03 9.44
N GLN A 42 -3.53 1.08 9.56
CA GLN A 42 -4.42 1.54 8.49
C GLN A 42 -4.20 3.01 8.15
N THR A 43 -4.05 3.88 9.16
CA THR A 43 -3.78 5.31 8.95
C THR A 43 -2.45 5.52 8.24
N THR A 44 -1.41 4.78 8.65
CA THR A 44 -0.10 4.82 8.01
C THR A 44 -0.16 4.34 6.56
N LEU A 45 -0.86 3.23 6.30
CA LEU A 45 -1.06 2.72 4.95
C LEU A 45 -1.71 3.78 4.04
N VAL A 46 -2.81 4.39 4.48
CA VAL A 46 -3.50 5.45 3.72
C VAL A 46 -2.59 6.65 3.47
N SER A 47 -1.82 7.06 4.48
CA SER A 47 -0.87 8.18 4.33
C SER A 47 0.21 7.90 3.28
N ILE A 48 0.80 6.70 3.31
CA ILE A 48 1.83 6.28 2.34
C ILE A 48 1.23 6.21 0.94
N LEU A 49 0.05 5.60 0.78
CA LEU A 49 -0.60 5.50 -0.53
C LEU A 49 -0.91 6.89 -1.12
N LYS A 50 -1.36 7.84 -0.31
CA LYS A 50 -1.55 9.23 -0.73
C LYS A 50 -0.25 9.90 -1.19
N GLN A 51 0.86 9.64 -0.50
CA GLN A 51 2.17 10.16 -0.91
C GLN A 51 2.65 9.52 -2.21
N VAL A 52 2.44 8.22 -2.39
CA VAL A 52 2.79 7.53 -3.64
C VAL A 52 1.92 8.08 -4.78
N GLN A 53 0.62 8.27 -4.56
CA GLN A 53 -0.27 8.91 -5.54
C GLN A 53 0.22 10.28 -5.96
N ALA A 54 0.52 11.15 -4.99
CA ALA A 54 0.95 12.52 -5.29
C ALA A 54 2.22 12.53 -6.16
N ARG A 55 3.15 11.61 -5.91
CA ARG A 55 4.37 11.45 -6.73
C ARG A 55 4.06 10.92 -8.13
N LEU A 56 3.13 9.97 -8.25
CA LEU A 56 2.72 9.44 -9.54
C LEU A 56 2.00 10.51 -10.37
N ASP A 57 1.14 11.32 -9.76
CA ASP A 57 0.46 12.43 -10.42
C ASP A 57 1.48 13.47 -10.95
N GLU A 58 2.53 13.77 -10.18
CA GLU A 58 3.65 14.63 -10.60
C GLU A 58 4.42 14.05 -11.80
N GLU A 59 4.53 12.72 -11.88
CA GLU A 59 5.20 11.99 -12.96
C GLU A 59 4.28 11.69 -14.16
N GLY A 60 3.00 12.08 -14.11
CA GLY A 60 2.02 11.83 -15.15
C GLY A 60 1.47 10.39 -15.18
N HIS A 61 1.59 9.67 -14.07
CA HIS A 61 1.07 8.33 -13.86
C HIS A 61 -0.24 8.36 -13.05
N GLU A 62 -1.23 7.60 -13.49
CA GLU A 62 -2.49 7.43 -12.76
C GLU A 62 -2.33 6.32 -11.70
N ALA A 63 -3.09 6.37 -10.60
CA ALA A 63 -3.25 5.20 -9.73
C ALA A 63 -4.72 4.82 -9.57
N ILE A 64 -4.97 3.52 -9.55
CA ILE A 64 -6.31 2.94 -9.61
C ILE A 64 -6.64 2.28 -8.28
N TYR A 65 -7.41 2.96 -7.44
CA TYR A 65 -7.91 2.41 -6.19
C TYR A 65 -9.07 1.44 -6.43
N ASP A 66 -8.98 0.20 -5.92
CA ASP A 66 -10.11 -0.72 -5.83
C ASP A 66 -10.57 -0.83 -4.37
N GLU A 67 -11.85 -0.58 -4.12
CA GLU A 67 -12.45 -0.57 -2.78
C GLU A 67 -12.64 -1.98 -2.18
N LYS A 68 -12.57 -3.03 -3.00
CA LYS A 68 -12.70 -4.44 -2.59
C LYS A 68 -11.35 -5.12 -2.32
N THR A 69 -10.27 -4.56 -2.83
CA THR A 69 -8.94 -5.15 -2.73
C THR A 69 -7.99 -4.03 -2.36
N ARG A 70 -7.40 -4.11 -1.16
CA ARG A 70 -6.06 -3.59 -0.82
C ARG A 70 -5.53 -2.60 -1.85
N ALA A 71 -5.52 -1.32 -1.51
CA ALA A 71 -5.18 -0.22 -2.42
C ALA A 71 -4.15 -0.61 -3.48
N ASN A 72 -4.66 -0.74 -4.71
CA ASN A 72 -3.87 -1.01 -5.89
C ASN A 72 -3.39 0.32 -6.45
N ILE A 73 -2.15 0.37 -6.90
CA ILE A 73 -1.59 1.52 -7.62
C ILE A 73 -1.20 0.98 -8.98
N VAL A 74 -1.87 1.39 -10.06
CA VAL A 74 -1.65 0.86 -11.42
C VAL A 74 -1.06 1.96 -12.30
N SER A 75 0.24 1.92 -12.56
CA SER A 75 0.87 2.82 -13.52
C SER A 75 0.64 2.31 -14.95
N THR A 76 -0.07 3.12 -15.74
CA THR A 76 -0.30 2.88 -17.18
C THR A 76 0.68 3.74 -17.98
N TYR A 77 1.52 3.08 -18.79
CA TYR A 77 2.38 3.76 -19.77
C TYR A 77 1.53 4.09 -21.00
N LEU A 78 1.29 5.38 -21.26
CA LEU A 78 0.84 5.83 -22.59
C LEU A 78 2.07 5.89 -23.50
N GLN A 79 2.15 4.96 -24.46
CA GLN A 79 3.07 5.02 -25.59
C GLN A 79 2.55 5.97 -26.67
#